data_AF-A0AAU2E902-F1
#
_entry.id   AF-A0AAU2E902-F1
#
_cell.length_a   1.000
_cell.length_b   1.000
_cell.length_c   1.000
_cell.angle_alpha   90.00
_cell.angle_beta   90.00
_cell.angle_gamma   90.00
#
_symmetry.space_group_name_H-M   'P 1'
#
loop_
_entity.id
_entity.type
_entity.pdbx_description
1 polymer ?
#
loop_
_entity_poly.entity_id
_entity_poly.type
_entity_poly.pdbx_seq_one_letter_code
_entity_poly.pdbx_strand_id
1 'polypeptide(L)'
;MKSIVAGQWAVSALEFAELAFGVDADVDPFGSLFGGVPGESAAEWAARTDVAREVLAELLVDDPESAEVAAELMRSAPVPLVRRVAGRRPVWSGVAA
;
A
#
# COMPACT_ATOMS: atom_id res chain seq x y z
N MET A 1 -0.05 -19.22 8.86
CA MET A 1 0.62 -19.00 10.16
C MET A 1 -0.18 -17.93 10.89
N LYS A 2 -0.32 -17.98 12.22
CA LYS A 2 -1.02 -16.92 12.99
C LYS A 2 -0.03 -16.39 14.01
N SER A 3 0.28 -15.11 13.94
CA SER A 3 1.27 -14.47 14.82
C SER A 3 0.67 -13.23 15.46
N ILE A 4 0.98 -12.99 16.74
CA ILE A 4 0.47 -11.84 17.49
C ILE A 4 1.61 -10.85 17.68
N VAL A 5 1.36 -9.60 17.29
CA VAL A 5 2.30 -8.49 17.45
C VAL A 5 1.53 -7.29 18.01
N ALA A 6 2.00 -6.72 19.12
CA ALA A 6 1.35 -5.60 19.83
C ALA A 6 -0.17 -5.80 20.13
N GLY A 7 -0.64 -7.05 20.21
CA GLY A 7 -2.06 -7.38 20.46
C GLY A 7 -2.93 -7.49 19.21
N GLN A 8 -2.37 -7.33 18.01
CA GLN A 8 -3.05 -7.54 16.73
C GLN A 8 -2.61 -8.87 16.08
N TRP A 9 -3.51 -9.45 15.28
CA TRP A 9 -3.30 -10.73 14.63
C TRP A 9 -2.85 -10.53 13.19
N ALA A 10 -1.68 -11.04 12.84
CA ALA A 10 -1.26 -11.17 11.45
C ALA A 10 -1.74 -12.51 10.86
N VAL A 11 -2.41 -12.44 9.72
CA VAL A 11 -2.90 -13.56 8.93
C VAL A 11 -1.93 -13.90 7.78
N SER A 12 -1.03 -12.98 7.44
CA SER A 12 0.04 -13.17 6.44
C SER A 12 1.42 -12.75 6.95
N ALA A 13 2.48 -13.16 6.24
CA ALA A 13 3.85 -12.77 6.58
C ALA A 13 4.10 -11.26 6.37
N LEU A 14 3.42 -10.66 5.38
CA LEU A 14 3.46 -9.23 5.12
C LEU A 14 2.84 -8.44 6.29
N GLU A 15 1.63 -8.83 6.70
CA GLU A 15 0.91 -8.25 7.84
C GLU A 15 1.69 -8.41 9.16
N PHE A 16 2.45 -9.49 9.28
CA PHE A 16 3.36 -9.69 10.41
C PHE A 16 4.52 -8.69 10.41
N ALA A 17 5.15 -8.45 9.25
CA ALA A 17 6.23 -7.48 9.11
C ALA A 17 5.71 -6.05 9.39
N GLU A 18 4.54 -5.70 8.86
CA GLU A 18 3.88 -4.41 9.08
C GLU A 18 3.65 -4.13 10.56
N LEU A 19 3.04 -5.08 11.28
CA LEU A 19 2.80 -4.95 12.72
C LEU A 19 4.10 -4.92 13.53
N ALA A 20 5.14 -5.64 13.10
CA ALA A 20 6.41 -5.75 13.84
C ALA A 20 7.31 -4.52 13.70
N PHE A 21 7.27 -3.84 12.55
CA PHE A 21 8.06 -2.64 12.29
C PHE A 21 7.35 -1.35 12.72
N GLY A 22 6.14 -1.42 13.27
CA GLY A 22 5.38 -0.25 13.71
C GLY A 22 4.99 0.69 12.57
N VAL A 23 4.91 0.14 11.35
CA VAL A 23 4.46 0.86 10.17
C VAL A 23 2.95 0.74 10.13
N ASP A 24 2.27 1.79 10.59
CA ASP A 24 0.82 1.89 10.43
C ASP A 24 0.51 1.82 8.93
N ALA A 25 -0.20 0.77 8.50
CA ALA A 25 -0.85 0.71 7.20
C ALA A 25 -1.79 1.92 6.95
N ASP A 26 -2.13 2.66 8.02
CA ASP A 26 -2.99 3.84 8.01
C ASP A 26 -2.30 5.14 7.51
N VAL A 27 -0.96 5.21 7.41
CA VAL A 27 -0.25 6.42 6.91
C VAL A 27 0.72 6.15 5.75
N ASP A 28 0.95 4.88 5.41
CA ASP A 28 1.49 4.42 4.12
C ASP A 28 3.01 4.61 3.89
N PRO A 29 3.83 3.58 4.21
CA PRO A 29 5.29 3.69 4.10
C PRO A 29 5.86 3.53 2.68
N PHE A 30 5.20 2.85 1.75
CA PHE A 30 5.68 2.64 0.37
C PHE A 30 4.56 2.37 -0.65
N GLY A 31 3.32 2.15 -0.20
CA GLY A 31 2.18 1.81 -1.04
C GLY A 31 1.74 2.97 -1.95
N SER A 32 1.75 4.21 -1.48
CA SER A 32 1.42 5.38 -2.30
C SER A 32 2.55 5.73 -3.24
N LEU A 33 3.81 5.59 -2.82
CA LEU A 33 4.96 5.88 -3.67
C LEU A 33 4.91 5.05 -4.96
N PHE A 34 4.72 3.73 -4.83
CA PHE A 34 4.67 2.81 -5.97
C PHE A 34 3.27 2.59 -6.54
N GLY A 35 2.24 2.54 -5.70
CA GLY A 35 0.84 2.25 -6.04
C GLY A 35 -0.01 3.48 -6.41
N GLY A 36 0.50 4.69 -6.18
CA GLY A 36 -0.15 5.96 -6.53
C GLY A 36 -1.13 6.49 -5.50
N VAL A 37 -1.50 7.78 -5.64
CA VAL A 37 -2.40 8.49 -4.73
C VAL A 37 -3.72 8.83 -5.44
N PRO A 38 -4.90 8.39 -4.92
CA PRO A 38 -6.19 8.73 -5.51
C PRO A 38 -6.43 10.23 -5.61
N GLY A 39 -6.72 10.71 -6.83
CA GLY A 39 -6.93 12.13 -7.09
C GLY A 39 -5.66 12.93 -7.36
N GLU A 40 -4.50 12.27 -7.47
CA GLU A 40 -3.26 12.95 -7.87
C GLU A 40 -3.40 13.60 -9.26
N SER A 41 -2.86 14.80 -9.39
CA SER A 41 -2.70 15.49 -10.67
C SER A 41 -1.61 14.82 -11.51
N ALA A 42 -1.59 15.14 -12.81
CA ALA A 42 -0.53 14.65 -13.69
C ALA A 42 0.89 15.09 -13.25
N ALA A 43 1.00 16.26 -12.62
CA ALA A 43 2.27 16.77 -12.10
C ALA A 43 2.71 16.01 -10.83
N GLU A 44 1.77 15.74 -9.91
CA GLU A 44 2.03 14.93 -8.71
C GLU A 44 2.39 13.48 -9.09
N TRP A 45 1.65 12.88 -10.03
CA TRP A 45 1.97 11.57 -10.60
C TRP A 45 3.39 11.54 -11.18
N ALA A 46 3.76 12.55 -11.97
CA ALA A 46 5.08 12.60 -12.59
C ALA A 46 6.19 12.71 -11.54
N ALA A 47 6.06 13.61 -10.58
CA ALA A 47 7.03 13.80 -9.50
C ALA A 47 7.17 12.54 -8.64
N ARG A 48 6.05 11.93 -8.25
CA ARG A 48 6.05 10.68 -7.49
C ARG A 48 6.70 9.54 -8.26
N THR A 49 6.36 9.37 -9.53
CA THR A 49 6.89 8.27 -10.35
C THR A 49 8.38 8.44 -10.61
N ASP A 50 8.88 9.68 -10.64
CA ASP A 50 10.31 9.97 -10.71
C ASP A 50 11.05 9.43 -9.48
N VAL A 51 10.62 9.86 -8.28
CA VAL A 51 11.16 9.36 -7.01
C VAL A 51 11.01 7.85 -6.87
N ALA A 52 9.87 7.29 -7.28
CA ALA A 52 9.63 5.85 -7.23
C ALA A 52 10.65 5.07 -8.07
N ARG A 53 11.10 5.60 -9.21
CA ARG A 53 12.14 4.94 -10.03
C ARG A 53 13.51 4.96 -9.35
N GLU A 54 13.86 6.05 -8.67
CA GLU A 54 15.10 6.15 -7.92
C GLU A 54 15.14 5.14 -6.77
N VAL A 55 14.08 5.11 -5.95
CA VAL A 55 13.97 4.17 -4.83
C VAL A 55 13.95 2.72 -5.34
N LEU A 56 13.27 2.44 -6.46
CA LEU A 56 13.29 1.10 -7.05
C LEU A 56 14.70 0.68 -7.50
N ALA A 57 15.49 1.60 -8.03
CA ALA A 57 16.87 1.32 -8.43
C ALA A 57 17.76 0.96 -7.22
N GLU A 58 17.57 1.65 -6.09
CA GLU A 58 18.25 1.34 -4.83
C GLU A 58 17.79 -0.03 -4.28
N LEU A 59 16.47 -0.28 -4.26
CA LEU A 59 15.90 -1.56 -3.83
C LEU A 59 16.42 -2.74 -4.66
N LEU A 60 16.59 -2.58 -5.98
CA LEU A 60 17.14 -3.65 -6.82
C LEU A 60 18.55 -4.10 -6.40
N VAL A 61 19.32 -3.23 -5.75
CA VAL A 61 20.65 -3.52 -5.23
C VAL A 61 20.58 -4.12 -3.82
N ASP A 62 19.79 -3.50 -2.96
CA ASP A 62 19.79 -3.79 -1.52
C ASP A 62 18.81 -4.90 -1.12
N ASP A 63 17.65 -4.96 -1.76
CA ASP A 63 16.57 -5.92 -1.49
C ASP A 63 15.75 -6.24 -2.77
N PRO A 64 16.25 -7.18 -3.59
CA PRO A 64 15.59 -7.57 -4.84
C PRO A 64 14.18 -8.12 -4.68
N GLU A 65 13.87 -8.77 -3.55
CA GLU A 65 12.54 -9.33 -3.29
C GLU A 65 11.50 -8.21 -3.11
N SER A 66 11.83 -7.20 -2.32
CA SER A 66 11.00 -5.99 -2.19
C SER A 66 10.91 -5.20 -3.49
N ALA A 67 11.99 -5.18 -4.30
CA ALA A 67 11.99 -4.52 -5.59
C ALA A 67 10.99 -5.14 -6.59
N GLU A 68 10.83 -6.47 -6.59
CA GLU A 68 9.84 -7.14 -7.43
C GLU A 68 8.40 -6.72 -7.08
N VAL A 69 8.10 -6.63 -5.78
CA VAL A 69 6.80 -6.18 -5.27
C VAL A 69 6.54 -4.72 -5.65
N ALA A 70 7.52 -3.83 -5.46
CA ALA A 70 7.43 -2.43 -5.84
C ALA A 70 7.22 -2.24 -7.36
N ALA A 71 7.93 -3.03 -8.18
CA ALA A 71 7.77 -3.00 -9.63
C ALA A 71 6.39 -3.48 -10.10
N GLU A 72 5.79 -4.45 -9.41
CA GLU A 72 4.41 -4.88 -9.67
C GLU A 72 3.39 -3.81 -9.28
N LEU A 73 3.59 -3.14 -8.14
CA LEU A 73 2.77 -2.00 -7.73
C LEU A 73 2.82 -0.86 -8.75
N MET A 74 4.00 -0.49 -9.24
CA MET A 74 4.13 0.54 -10.28
C MET A 74 3.47 0.16 -11.61
N ARG A 75 3.49 -1.13 -11.99
CA ARG A 75 2.82 -1.63 -13.20
C ARG A 75 1.29 -1.65 -13.06
N SER A 76 0.81 -1.89 -11.85
CA SER A 76 -0.62 -1.99 -11.55
C SER A 76 -1.26 -0.65 -11.16
N ALA A 77 -0.48 0.37 -10.82
CA ALA A 77 -0.95 1.73 -10.54
C ALA A 77 -1.43 2.45 -11.82
N PRO A 78 -2.74 2.80 -11.94
CA PRO A 78 -3.21 3.55 -13.10
C PRO A 78 -2.53 4.90 -13.27
N VAL A 79 -2.39 5.33 -14.54
CA VAL A 79 -2.24 6.75 -14.92
C VAL A 79 -3.48 7.54 -14.45
N PRO A 80 -3.32 8.81 -14.05
CA PRO A 80 -3.83 9.42 -12.81
C PRO A 80 -5.02 8.73 -12.15
N LEU A 81 -4.87 8.34 -10.89
CA LEU A 81 -5.88 7.60 -10.16
C LEU A 81 -7.19 8.41 -10.04
N VAL A 82 -8.19 8.02 -10.83
CA VAL A 82 -9.53 8.61 -10.71
C VAL A 82 -10.14 8.17 -9.39
N ARG A 83 -10.45 9.14 -8.52
CA ARG A 83 -11.10 8.89 -7.22
C ARG A 83 -12.44 8.19 -7.44
N ARG A 84 -12.49 6.87 -7.22
CA ARG A 84 -13.77 6.16 -7.12
C ARG A 84 -14.38 6.47 -5.74
N VAL A 85 -15.50 7.16 -5.73
CA VAL A 85 -16.30 7.33 -4.52
C VAL A 85 -16.85 5.96 -4.13
N ALA A 86 -16.22 5.31 -3.16
CA ALA A 86 -16.76 4.11 -2.53
C ALA A 86 -18.04 4.51 -1.78
N GLY A 87 -19.20 4.18 -2.36
CA GLY A 87 -20.48 4.39 -1.69
C GLY A 87 -20.50 3.67 -0.35
N ARG A 88 -20.73 4.42 0.73
CA ARG A 88 -20.93 3.88 2.08
C ARG A 88 -21.98 2.78 2.03
N ARG A 89 -21.58 1.52 2.27
CA ARG A 89 -22.54 0.43 2.46
C ARG A 89 -23.25 0.67 3.80
N PRO A 90 -24.59 0.79 3.85
CA PRO A 90 -25.29 0.92 5.12
C PRO A 90 -25.12 -0.38 5.90
N VAL A 91 -24.66 -0.24 7.14
CA VAL A 91 -24.53 -1.35 8.10
C VAL A 91 -25.95 -1.75 8.50
N TRP A 92 -26.47 -2.83 7.92
CA TRP A 92 -27.73 -3.42 8.34
C TRP A 92 -27.49 -4.14 9.67
N SER A 93 -27.74 -3.45 10.79
CA SER A 93 -27.83 -4.09 12.09
C SER A 93 -29.17 -4.81 12.18
N GLY A 94 -29.18 -6.09 11.83
CA GLY A 94 -30.25 -7.02 12.16
C GLY A 94 -29.77 -7.99 13.23
N VAL A 95 -30.23 -7.82 14.46
CA VAL A 95 -30.30 -8.91 15.45
C VAL A 95 -31.67 -8.84 16.11
N ALA A 96 -32.48 -9.84 15.77
CA ALA A 96 -33.62 -10.29 16.54
C ALA A 96 -33.16 -11.51 17.35
N ALA A 97 -33.45 -11.52 18.65
CA ALA A 97 -33.83 -12.66 19.51
C ALA A 97 -33.77 -12.22 20.97
#